data_AF-A0A1N7NNU9-F1
#
_entry.id   AF-A0A1N7NNU9-F1
#
_cell.length_a   1.000
_cell.length_b   1.000
_cell.length_c   1.000
_cell.angle_alpha   90.00
_cell.angle_beta   90.00
_cell.angle_gamma   90.00
#
_symmetry.space_group_name_H-M   'P 1'
#
loop_
_entity.id
_entity.type
_entity.pdbx_description
1 polymer ?
#
loop_
_entity_poly.entity_id
_entity_poly.type
_entity_poly.pdbx_seq_one_letter_code
_entity_poly.pdbx_strand_id
1 'polypeptide(L)'
;MENLPKKNIFKVPDNYFEQLTESVLEKNASRKTRVLYYRSIAAAAVVIISVSLFIFKSEIHSHDYLDNRLTEDINLYINAGYWTADDMLSLSDDPNYILDQIINDEWGYYEINDEYGFEEDIWY
;
A
#
# COMPACT_ATOMS: atom_id res chain seq x y z
N MET A 1 -28.89 -67.31 -6.71
CA MET A 1 -27.69 -66.74 -7.36
C MET A 1 -26.51 -67.57 -6.90
N GLU A 2 -25.85 -68.17 -7.88
CA GLU A 2 -24.95 -69.32 -7.76
C GLU A 2 -23.59 -69.00 -7.14
N ASN A 3 -22.94 -70.06 -6.70
CA ASN A 3 -21.66 -70.17 -6.02
C ASN A 3 -20.53 -69.35 -6.68
N LEU A 4 -20.09 -68.27 -6.02
CA LEU A 4 -18.84 -67.59 -6.39
C LEU A 4 -17.64 -68.48 -6.03
N PRO A 5 -16.75 -68.83 -6.98
CA PRO A 5 -15.57 -69.61 -6.67
C PRO A 5 -14.62 -68.78 -5.79
N LYS A 6 -14.37 -69.25 -4.56
CA LYS A 6 -13.39 -68.69 -3.61
C LYS A 6 -11.94 -68.95 -4.06
N LYS A 7 -11.63 -68.67 -5.33
CA LYS A 7 -10.26 -68.76 -5.84
C LYS A 7 -9.54 -67.48 -5.43
N ASN A 8 -8.46 -67.63 -4.66
CA ASN A 8 -7.62 -66.50 -4.27
C ASN A 8 -6.97 -65.90 -5.53
N ILE A 9 -7.49 -64.76 -5.98
CA ILE A 9 -7.00 -64.00 -7.15
C ILE A 9 -5.77 -63.16 -6.82
N PHE A 10 -5.40 -63.04 -5.54
CA PHE A 10 -4.23 -62.29 -5.09
C PHE A 10 -3.04 -63.25 -4.96
N LYS A 11 -2.41 -63.57 -6.09
CA LYS A 11 -1.12 -64.28 -6.09
C LYS A 11 0.00 -63.24 -6.11
N VAL A 12 0.79 -63.17 -5.05
CA VAL A 12 2.00 -62.37 -5.03
C VAL A 12 3.03 -63.04 -5.96
N PRO A 13 3.70 -62.29 -6.85
CA PRO A 13 4.81 -62.82 -7.64
C PRO A 13 5.96 -63.26 -6.74
N ASP A 14 6.68 -64.30 -7.18
CA ASP A 14 7.88 -64.75 -6.46
C ASP A 14 8.91 -63.62 -6.41
N ASN A 15 9.52 -63.42 -5.24
CA ASN A 15 10.56 -62.42 -4.98
C ASN A 15 10.14 -60.93 -5.08
N TYR A 16 8.83 -60.62 -5.06
CA TYR A 16 8.33 -59.25 -5.17
C TYR A 16 8.83 -58.33 -4.04
N PHE A 17 8.84 -58.82 -2.80
CA PHE A 17 9.20 -58.00 -1.65
C PHE A 17 10.72 -57.81 -1.52
N GLU A 18 11.48 -58.78 -2.00
CA GLU A 18 12.93 -58.77 -2.06
C GLU A 18 13.41 -57.73 -3.08
N GLN A 19 12.86 -57.76 -4.31
CA GLN A 19 13.19 -56.78 -5.34
C GLN A 19 12.66 -55.38 -5.01
N LEU A 20 11.52 -55.28 -4.33
CA LEU A 20 10.98 -54.00 -3.88
C LEU A 20 11.94 -53.32 -2.90
N THR A 21 12.49 -54.08 -1.95
CA THR A 21 13.44 -53.54 -0.96
C THR A 21 14.71 -53.02 -1.64
N GLU A 22 15.24 -53.79 -2.59
CA GLU A 22 16.43 -53.40 -3.36
C GLU A 22 16.19 -52.14 -4.22
N SER A 23 15.07 -52.10 -4.96
CA SER A 23 14.72 -50.98 -5.83
C SER A 23 14.43 -49.67 -5.06
N VAL A 24 13.85 -49.76 -3.86
CA VAL A 24 13.63 -48.61 -2.99
C VAL A 24 14.95 -48.09 -2.44
N LEU A 25 15.89 -48.96 -2.06
CA LEU A 25 17.22 -48.54 -1.62
C LEU A 25 17.99 -47.83 -2.74
N GLU A 26 18.03 -48.41 -3.94
CA GLU A 26 18.75 -47.86 -5.09
C GLU A 26 18.21 -46.48 -5.51
N LYS A 27 16.88 -46.33 -5.51
CA LYS A 27 16.20 -45.06 -5.85
C LYS A 27 16.49 -43.94 -4.84
N ASN A 28 16.77 -44.28 -3.58
CA ASN A 28 17.06 -43.29 -2.53
C ASN A 28 18.57 -43.01 -2.38
N ALA A 29 19.45 -43.97 -2.71
CA ALA A 29 20.90 -43.82 -2.59
C ALA A 29 21.51 -42.80 -3.57
N SER A 30 20.88 -42.58 -4.73
CA SER A 30 21.38 -41.69 -5.79
C SER A 30 21.02 -40.21 -5.60
N ARG A 31 20.19 -39.86 -4.61
CA ARG A 31 19.91 -38.46 -4.27
C ARG A 31 21.04 -37.85 -3.43
N LYS A 32 22.26 -37.83 -3.96
CA LYS A 32 23.34 -36.97 -3.45
C LYS A 32 22.97 -35.53 -3.80
N THR A 33 22.21 -34.91 -2.92
CA THR A 33 21.79 -33.51 -3.03
C THR A 33 23.02 -32.61 -3.14
N ARG A 34 23.18 -31.90 -4.27
CA ARG A 34 24.25 -30.91 -4.52
C ARG A 34 24.07 -29.63 -3.67
N VAL A 35 23.70 -29.76 -2.40
CA VAL A 35 23.42 -28.65 -1.48
C VAL A 35 24.64 -28.22 -0.66
N LEU A 36 25.80 -28.82 -0.90
CA LEU A 36 27.00 -28.55 -0.09
C LEU A 36 27.71 -27.24 -0.44
N TYR A 37 27.53 -26.68 -1.65
CA TYR A 37 28.27 -25.48 -2.06
C TYR A 37 27.67 -24.17 -1.51
N TYR A 38 26.34 -24.09 -1.41
CA TYR A 38 25.66 -22.88 -0.96
C TYR A 38 25.50 -22.76 0.56
N ARG A 39 25.92 -23.78 1.33
CA ARG A 39 25.87 -23.73 2.81
C ARG A 39 26.86 -22.74 3.42
N SER A 40 28.01 -22.52 2.79
CA SER A 40 29.02 -21.55 3.27
C SER A 40 28.72 -20.10 2.85
N ILE A 41 27.92 -19.91 1.80
CA ILE A 41 27.58 -18.57 1.27
C ILE A 41 26.38 -17.96 2.00
N ALA A 42 25.56 -18.77 2.69
CA ALA A 42 24.37 -18.32 3.40
C ALA A 42 24.67 -17.22 4.44
N ALA A 43 25.76 -17.33 5.21
CA ALA A 43 26.10 -16.34 6.23
C ALA A 43 26.51 -14.99 5.62
N ALA A 44 27.35 -15.01 4.58
CA ALA A 44 27.81 -13.79 3.91
C ALA A 44 26.66 -13.07 3.18
N ALA A 45 25.74 -13.82 2.58
CA ALA A 45 24.56 -13.25 1.92
C ALA A 45 23.64 -12.54 2.92
N VAL A 46 23.43 -13.10 4.12
CA VAL A 46 22.61 -12.46 5.17
C VAL A 46 23.27 -11.17 5.65
N VAL A 47 24.60 -11.14 5.82
CA VAL A 47 25.33 -9.93 6.20
C VAL A 47 25.20 -8.86 5.11
N ILE A 48 25.42 -9.21 3.84
CA ILE A 48 25.29 -8.28 2.71
C ILE A 48 23.87 -7.74 2.62
N ILE A 49 22.84 -8.59 2.72
CA ILE A 49 21.43 -8.16 2.68
C ILE A 49 21.12 -7.24 3.86
N SER A 50 21.60 -7.56 5.06
CA SER A 50 21.35 -6.72 6.25
C SER A 50 22.02 -5.35 6.16
N VAL A 51 23.26 -5.29 5.67
CA VAL A 51 23.98 -4.03 5.42
C VAL A 51 23.34 -3.24 4.30
N SER A 52 22.92 -3.92 3.22
CA SER A 52 22.20 -3.30 2.10
C SER A 52 20.89 -2.68 2.60
N LEU A 53 20.05 -3.45 3.29
CA LEU A 53 18.80 -2.96 3.85
C LEU A 53 19.02 -1.83 4.84
N PHE A 54 20.08 -1.86 5.64
CA PHE A 54 20.43 -0.78 6.58
C PHE A 54 20.82 0.52 5.85
N ILE A 55 21.61 0.43 4.77
CA ILE A 55 21.97 1.59 3.93
C ILE A 55 20.76 2.11 3.15
N PHE A 56 19.88 1.23 2.68
CA PHE A 56 18.68 1.58 1.91
C PHE A 56 17.44 1.90 2.77
N LYS A 57 17.55 1.92 4.11
CA LYS A 57 16.42 2.25 5.01
C LYS A 57 16.22 3.76 5.18
N SER A 58 16.15 4.48 4.08
CA SER A 58 15.86 5.92 3.99
C SER A 58 15.25 6.13 2.60
N GLU A 59 14.04 6.65 2.36
CA GLU A 59 13.01 7.30 3.15
C GLU A 59 11.68 6.65 2.76
N ILE A 60 10.96 5.99 3.69
CA ILE A 60 9.53 5.76 3.46
C ILE A 60 8.84 6.99 4.02
N HIS A 61 8.81 8.07 3.23
CA HIS A 61 8.01 9.24 3.51
C HIS A 61 6.57 8.79 3.68
N SER A 62 6.10 8.73 4.92
CA SER A 62 4.76 8.25 5.27
C SER A 62 3.70 9.34 5.08
N HIS A 63 3.96 10.33 4.22
CA HIS A 63 3.14 11.56 4.14
C HIS A 63 1.90 11.42 3.24
N ASP A 64 1.87 10.46 2.30
CA ASP A 64 0.73 10.34 1.37
C ASP A 64 -0.58 9.81 2.00
N TYR A 65 -0.52 9.03 3.08
CA TYR A 65 -1.74 8.41 3.64
C TYR A 65 -2.50 9.32 4.61
N LEU A 66 -1.81 10.27 5.25
CA LEU A 66 -2.44 11.21 6.17
C LEU A 66 -3.12 12.33 5.39
N ASP A 67 -2.45 12.88 4.36
CA ASP A 67 -2.98 13.99 3.57
C ASP A 67 -4.26 13.63 2.81
N ASN A 68 -4.32 12.44 2.20
CA ASN A 68 -5.51 11.98 1.49
C ASN A 68 -6.72 11.79 2.42
N ARG A 69 -6.51 11.23 3.63
CA ARG A 69 -7.60 11.01 4.59
C ARG A 69 -8.07 12.31 5.23
N LEU A 70 -7.14 13.20 5.56
CA LEU A 70 -7.47 14.52 6.09
C LEU A 70 -8.27 15.33 5.06
N THR A 71 -7.87 15.28 3.78
CA THR A 71 -8.60 15.94 2.69
C THR A 71 -10.02 15.38 2.54
N GLU A 72 -10.20 14.06 2.64
CA GLU A 72 -11.53 13.44 2.60
C GLU A 72 -12.42 13.87 3.77
N ASP A 73 -11.90 13.86 4.99
CA ASP A 73 -12.62 14.28 6.19
C ASP A 73 -13.02 15.77 6.09
N ILE A 74 -12.09 16.65 5.69
CA ILE A 74 -12.33 18.09 5.51
C ILE A 74 -13.49 18.33 4.52
N ASN A 75 -13.47 17.65 3.37
CA ASN A 75 -14.54 17.76 2.38
C ASN A 75 -15.89 17.26 2.93
N LEU A 76 -15.89 16.21 3.75
CA LEU A 76 -17.12 15.71 4.39
C LEU A 76 -17.71 16.75 5.35
N TYR A 77 -16.90 17.42 6.17
CA TYR A 77 -17.37 18.45 7.09
C TYR A 77 -17.89 19.71 6.38
N ILE A 78 -17.26 20.11 5.27
CA ILE A 78 -17.74 21.19 4.39
C ILE A 78 -19.09 20.83 3.79
N ASN A 79 -19.22 19.64 3.19
CA ASN A 79 -20.46 19.21 2.54
C ASN A 79 -21.62 18.98 3.52
N ALA A 80 -21.32 18.59 4.76
CA ALA A 80 -22.30 18.46 5.82
C ALA A 80 -22.74 19.82 6.40
N GLY A 81 -22.11 20.93 5.97
CA GLY A 81 -22.43 22.28 6.43
C GLY A 81 -21.99 22.58 7.86
N TYR A 82 -21.09 21.76 8.43
CA TYR A 82 -20.54 22.00 9.77
C TYR A 82 -19.45 23.06 9.78
N TRP A 83 -18.77 23.26 8.66
CA TRP A 83 -17.77 24.30 8.48
C TRP A 83 -18.39 25.42 7.65
N THR A 84 -18.62 26.57 8.29
CA THR A 84 -19.08 27.77 7.58
C THR A 84 -17.89 28.52 6.97
N ALA A 85 -18.16 29.42 6.01
CA ALA A 85 -17.11 30.22 5.39
C ALA A 85 -16.32 31.06 6.41
N ASP A 86 -16.96 31.49 7.49
CA ASP A 86 -16.34 32.25 8.58
C ASP A 86 -15.41 31.36 9.42
N ASP A 87 -15.86 30.15 9.77
CA ASP A 87 -15.02 29.17 10.47
C ASP A 87 -13.78 28.80 9.66
N MET A 88 -13.95 28.55 8.36
CA MET A 88 -12.86 28.27 7.43
C MET A 88 -11.84 29.41 7.36
N LEU A 89 -12.34 30.64 7.37
CA LEU A 89 -11.53 31.86 7.29
C LEU A 89 -10.73 32.08 8.59
N SER A 90 -11.33 31.80 9.75
CA SER A 90 -10.70 31.94 11.07
C SER A 90 -9.51 31.00 11.31
N LEU A 91 -9.43 29.90 10.55
CA LEU A 91 -8.34 28.93 10.62
C LEU A 91 -7.11 29.36 9.82
N SER A 92 -7.25 30.37 8.95
CA SER A 92 -6.13 30.94 8.19
C SER A 92 -5.26 31.80 9.09
N ASP A 93 -3.95 31.76 8.89
CA ASP A 93 -2.99 32.60 9.61
C ASP A 93 -3.24 34.12 9.37
N ASP A 94 -3.72 34.48 8.17
CA ASP A 94 -4.13 35.83 7.81
C ASP A 94 -5.42 35.81 6.97
N PRO A 95 -6.59 36.01 7.59
CA PRO A 95 -7.87 36.02 6.87
C PRO A 95 -8.05 37.25 5.98
N ASN A 96 -7.46 38.39 6.34
CA ASN A 96 -7.62 39.64 5.57
C ASN A 96 -6.90 39.55 4.23
N TYR A 97 -5.73 38.91 4.20
CA TYR A 97 -5.00 38.66 2.95
C TYR A 97 -5.83 37.82 1.96
N ILE A 98 -6.50 36.77 2.44
CA ILE A 98 -7.37 35.92 1.62
C ILE A 98 -8.55 36.73 1.06
N LEU A 99 -9.19 37.56 1.90
CA LEU A 99 -10.28 38.43 1.48
C LEU A 99 -9.83 39.44 0.43
N ASP A 100 -8.69 40.09 0.64
CA ASP A 100 -8.12 41.06 -0.30
C ASP A 100 -7.78 40.39 -1.64
N GLN A 101 -7.30 39.15 -1.63
CA GLN A 101 -7.09 38.38 -2.86
C GLN A 101 -8.40 38.07 -3.57
N ILE A 102 -9.42 37.59 -2.86
CA ILE A 102 -10.73 37.30 -3.45
C ILE A 102 -11.35 38.57 -4.06
N ILE A 103 -11.28 39.69 -3.34
CA ILE A 103 -11.75 40.99 -3.83
C ILE A 103 -10.98 41.39 -5.08
N ASN A 104 -9.65 41.29 -5.10
CA ASN A 104 -8.87 41.64 -6.30
C ASN A 104 -9.10 40.68 -7.48
N ASP A 105 -9.30 39.39 -7.23
CA ASP A 105 -9.54 38.41 -8.29
C ASP A 105 -10.93 38.60 -8.92
N GLU A 106 -11.94 38.95 -8.12
CA GLU A 106 -13.32 39.13 -8.60
C GLU A 106 -13.62 40.58 -9.03
N TRP A 107 -13.00 41.57 -8.38
CA TRP A 107 -13.28 43.00 -8.58
C TRP A 107 -12.07 43.82 -9.03
N GLY A 108 -10.85 43.27 -9.05
CA GLY A 108 -9.63 44.02 -9.40
C GLY A 108 -9.58 44.51 -10.85
N TYR A 109 -10.47 44.02 -11.72
CA TYR A 109 -10.68 44.56 -13.07
C TYR A 109 -11.64 45.75 -13.12
N TYR A 110 -12.46 45.96 -12.07
CA TYR A 110 -13.24 47.17 -11.89
C TYR A 110 -12.37 48.20 -11.17
N GLU A 111 -11.27 48.58 -11.83
CA GLU A 111 -10.62 49.85 -11.55
C GLU A 111 -11.71 50.92 -11.71
N ILE A 112 -12.16 51.46 -10.57
CA ILE A 112 -13.14 52.52 -10.48
C ILE A 112 -12.60 53.63 -11.38
N ASN A 113 -13.26 53.87 -12.52
CA ASN A 113 -12.98 55.07 -13.29
C ASN A 113 -13.44 56.22 -12.39
N ASP A 114 -12.48 56.88 -11.74
CA ASP A 114 -12.65 58.03 -10.85
C ASP A 114 -13.19 59.29 -11.56
N GLU A 115 -14.09 59.15 -12.54
CA GLU A 115 -14.68 60.27 -13.28
C GLU A 115 -16.08 60.67 -12.78
N TYR A 116 -16.71 59.88 -11.91
CA TYR A 116 -17.96 60.27 -11.26
C TYR A 116 -17.87 60.04 -9.75
N GLY A 117 -17.44 61.09 -9.05
CA GLY A 117 -17.45 61.15 -7.59
C GLY A 117 -18.86 60.87 -7.07
N PHE A 118 -19.00 59.81 -6.28
CA PHE A 118 -20.19 59.58 -5.49
C PHE A 118 -20.18 60.60 -4.35
N GLU A 119 -21.07 61.58 -4.43
CA GLU A 119 -21.38 62.48 -3.31
C GLU A 119 -21.78 61.62 -2.10
N GLU A 120 -21.04 61.80 -1.00
CA GLU A 120 -21.34 61.16 0.28
C GLU A 120 -22.69 61.66 0.81
N ASP A 121 -23.76 60.95 0.48
CA ASP A 121 -25.02 61.07 1.22
C ASP A 121 -24.89 60.29 2.53
N ILE A 122 -24.31 60.98 3.52
CA ILE A 122 -24.40 60.70 4.95
C ILE A 122 -25.86 60.70 5.40
N TRP A 123 -26.45 59.52 5.61
CA TRP A 123 -27.77 59.39 6.24
C TRP A 123 -27.63 59.08 7.74
N TYR A 124 -28.27 59.93 8.56
CA TYR A 124 -28.47 59.82 10.01
C TYR A 124 -29.45 58.69 10.39
#